data_AF-A0A1I2E8W5-F1
#
_entry.id   AF-A0A1I2E8W5-F1
#
_cell.length_a   1.000
_cell.length_b   1.000
_cell.length_c   1.000
_cell.angle_alpha   90.00
_cell.angle_beta   90.00
_cell.angle_gamma   90.00
#
_symmetry.space_group_name_H-M   'P 1'
#
loop_
_entity.id
_entity.type
_entity.pdbx_description
1 polymer ?
#
loop_
_entity_poly.entity_id
_entity_poly.type
_entity_poly.pdbx_seq_one_letter_code
_entity_poly.pdbx_strand_id
1 'polypeptide(L)' 'SFGLRQVALQRIAELVHYLDVGGHQPPAATGVECVLMGFRESHHNDDQLLLAANQVFDSLYTTYTKGK' A
#
# COMPACT_ATOMS: atom_id res chain seq x y z
N SER A 1 13.81 10.34 -2.52
CA SER A 1 12.47 10.49 -3.12
C SER A 1 12.47 9.82 -4.49
N PHE A 2 11.50 8.95 -4.79
CA PHE A 2 11.49 8.05 -5.96
C PHE A 2 11.22 8.72 -7.33
N GLY A 3 11.23 10.06 -7.43
CA GLY A 3 11.04 10.78 -8.70
C GLY A 3 9.66 10.57 -9.37
N LEU A 4 8.66 10.12 -8.59
CA LEU A 4 7.33 9.79 -9.08
C LEU A 4 6.58 11.07 -9.44
N ARG A 5 6.08 11.16 -10.68
CA ARG A 5 5.36 12.34 -11.20
C ARG A 5 3.84 12.23 -11.11
N GLN A 6 3.31 11.02 -10.97
CA GLN A 6 1.88 10.78 -10.90
C GLN A 6 1.42 10.88 -9.44
N VAL A 7 0.40 11.70 -9.18
CA VAL A 7 -0.14 11.93 -7.82
C VAL A 7 -0.56 10.62 -7.14
N ALA A 8 -1.16 9.70 -7.90
CA ALA A 8 -1.53 8.37 -7.39
C ALA A 8 -0.33 7.58 -6.86
N LEU A 9 0.79 7.59 -7.59
CA LEU A 9 2.02 6.91 -7.17
C LEU A 9 2.70 7.63 -6.00
N GLN A 10 2.61 8.96 -5.93
CA GLN A 10 3.14 9.72 -4.78
C GLN A 10 2.41 9.32 -3.49
N ARG A 11 1.07 9.25 -3.51
CA ARG A 11 0.26 8.82 -2.37
C ARG A 11 0.60 7.39 -1.93
N ILE A 12 0.81 6.47 -2.88
CA ILE A 12 1.23 5.09 -2.58
C ILE A 12 2.65 5.07 -2.00
N ALA A 13 3.57 5.88 -2.53
CA ALA A 13 4.93 5.94 -2.02
C ALA A 13 4.99 6.49 -0.59
N GLU A 14 4.18 7.49 -0.26
CA GLU A 14 4.05 8.00 1.12
C GLU A 14 3.51 6.93 2.07
N LEU A 15 2.50 6.17 1.62
CA LEU A 15 1.94 5.05 2.37
C LEU A 15 2.99 3.95 2.62
N VAL A 16 3.67 3.48 1.58
CA VAL A 16 4.70 2.44 1.72
C VAL A 16 5.86 2.92 2.58
N HIS A 17 6.28 4.17 2.41
CA HIS A 17 7.33 4.77 3.25
C HIS A 17 6.93 4.79 4.73
N TYR A 18 5.70 5.19 5.04
CA TYR A 18 5.19 5.15 6.41
C TYR A 18 5.17 3.73 6.99
N LEU A 19 4.75 2.73 6.22
CA LEU A 19 4.70 1.34 6.69
C LEU A 19 6.09 0.72 6.89
N ASP A 20 7.09 1.15 6.12
CA ASP A 20 8.46 0.62 6.16
C ASP A 20 9.29 1.27 7.28
N VAL A 21 9.27 2.61 7.38
CA VAL A 21 10.15 3.36 8.30
C VAL A 21 9.43 4.35 9.22
N GLY A 22 8.10 4.46 9.13
CA GLY A 22 7.30 5.42 9.91
C GLY A 22 7.30 6.85 9.37
N GLY A 23 6.87 7.81 10.18
CA GLY A 23 6.85 9.24 9.84
C GLY A 23 5.43 9.83 9.79
N HIS A 24 5.17 10.71 8.83
CA HIS A 24 3.83 11.30 8.65
C HIS A 24 2.87 10.22 8.16
N GLN A 25 1.83 9.93 8.95
CA GLN A 25 0.88 8.86 8.67
C GLN A 25 -0.18 9.31 7.64
N PRO A 26 -0.25 8.66 6.46
CA PRO A 26 -1.33 8.91 5.51
C PRO A 26 -2.67 8.37 6.03
N PRO A 27 -3.81 8.96 5.62
CA PRO A 27 -5.14 8.51 6.08
C PRO A 27 -5.43 7.03 5.84
N ALA A 28 -4.87 6.43 4.79
CA ALA A 28 -5.07 5.02 4.45
C ALA A 28 -4.21 4.04 5.26
N ALA A 29 -3.20 4.53 6.00
CA ALA A 29 -2.15 3.70 6.58
C ALA A 29 -2.66 2.61 7.52
N THR A 30 -3.44 2.99 8.54
CA THR A 30 -3.94 2.03 9.54
C THR A 30 -4.77 0.91 8.88
N GLY A 31 -5.63 1.27 7.93
CA GLY A 31 -6.48 0.30 7.24
C GLY A 31 -5.65 -0.67 6.39
N VAL A 32 -4.69 -0.15 5.64
CA VAL A 32 -3.81 -0.97 4.80
C VAL A 32 -2.92 -1.87 5.65
N GLU A 33 -2.34 -1.34 6.74
CA GLU A 33 -1.54 -2.12 7.69
C GLU A 33 -2.34 -3.29 8.27
N CYS A 34 -3.57 -3.04 8.75
CA CYS A 34 -4.44 -4.10 9.26
C CYS A 34 -4.71 -5.20 8.22
N VAL A 35 -4.96 -4.83 6.96
CA VAL A 35 -5.17 -5.80 5.88
C VAL A 35 -3.91 -6.62 5.62
N LEU A 36 -2.74 -5.97 5.51
CA LEU A 36 -1.47 -6.65 5.27
C LEU A 36 -1.07 -7.58 6.42
N MET A 37 -1.32 -7.17 7.68
CA MET A 37 -1.18 -8.04 8.84
C MET A 37 -2.08 -9.28 8.70
N GLY A 38 -3.36 -9.10 8.35
CA GLY A 38 -4.28 -10.22 8.13
C GLY A 38 -3.81 -11.17 7.01
N PHE A 39 -3.22 -10.64 5.94
CA PHE A 39 -2.65 -11.46 4.87
C PHE A 39 -1.45 -12.27 5.35
N ARG A 40 -0.55 -11.66 6.13
CA ARG A 40 0.61 -12.36 6.71
C ARG A 40 0.19 -13.52 7.62
N GLU A 41 -0.87 -13.36 8.41
CA GLU A 41 -1.36 -14.43 9.29
C GLU A 41 -2.11 -15.55 8.54
N SER A 42 -2.66 -15.26 7.35
CA SER A 42 -3.49 -16.20 6.59
C SER A 42 -2.76 -16.92 5.44
N HIS A 43 -1.68 -16.35 4.92
CA HIS A 43 -0.93 -16.90 3.79
C HIS A 43 0.44 -17.40 4.25
N HIS A 44 0.67 -18.71 4.14
CA HIS A 44 1.93 -19.37 4.53
C HIS A 44 2.91 -19.52 3.37
N ASN A 45 2.51 -19.07 2.17
CA ASN A 45 3.33 -19.07 0.97
C ASN A 45 3.56 -17.61 0.55
N ASP A 46 4.83 -17.22 0.46
CA ASP A 46 5.24 -15.85 0.14
C ASP A 46 4.72 -15.38 -1.22
N ASP A 47 4.62 -16.27 -2.22
CA ASP A 47 4.08 -15.90 -3.53
C ASP A 47 2.58 -15.55 -3.44
N GLN A 48 1.84 -16.27 -2.58
CA GLN A 48 0.42 -15.99 -2.36
C GLN A 48 0.24 -14.69 -1.57
N LEU A 49 1.07 -14.48 -0.54
CA LEU A 49 1.10 -13.24 0.23
C LEU A 49 1.41 -12.04 -0.67
N LEU A 50 2.44 -12.15 -1.52
CA LEU A 50 2.84 -11.11 -2.46
C LEU A 50 1.71 -10.79 -3.44
N LEU A 51 1.07 -11.82 -4.01
CA LEU A 51 -0.05 -11.63 -4.93
C LEU A 51 -1.22 -10.91 -4.25
N ALA A 52 -1.58 -11.30 -3.02
CA ALA A 52 -2.65 -10.66 -2.26
C ALA A 52 -2.32 -9.20 -1.90
N ALA A 53 -1.10 -8.94 -1.44
CA ALA A 53 -0.64 -7.58 -1.14
C ALA A 53 -0.63 -6.67 -2.39
N ASN A 54 -0.19 -7.20 -3.54
CA ASN A 54 -0.21 -6.46 -4.81
C ASN A 54 -1.62 -5.98 -5.18
N GLN A 55 -2.65 -6.82 -4.98
CA GLN A 55 -4.04 -6.43 -5.27
C GLN A 55 -4.51 -5.21 -4.46
N VAL A 56 -4.01 -5.04 -3.23
CA VAL A 56 -4.30 -3.86 -2.41
C VAL A 56 -3.70 -2.61 -3.05
N PHE A 57 -2.42 -2.66 -3.44
CA PHE A 57 -1.74 -1.52 -4.05
C PHE A 57 -2.29 -1.17 -5.44
N ASP A 58 -2.65 -2.17 -6.25
CA ASP A 58 -3.32 -1.97 -7.54
C ASP A 58 -4.70 -1.32 -7.38
N SER A 59 -5.46 -1.72 -6.35
CA SER A 59 -6.78 -1.15 -6.03
C SER A 59 -6.65 0.30 -5.55
N LEU A 60 -5.64 0.60 -4.72
CA LEU A 60 -5.31 1.95 -4.29
C LEU A 60 -4.89 2.82 -5.47
N TYR A 61 -4.04 2.31 -6.35
CA TYR A 61 -3.60 3.02 -7.56
C TYR A 61 -4.78 3.35 -8.47
N THR A 62 -5.66 2.37 -8.71
CA THR A 62 -6.89 2.56 -9.49
C THR A 62 -7.79 3.63 -8.86
N THR A 63 -7.90 3.66 -7.54
CA THR A 63 -8.72 4.63 -6.80
C THR A 63 -8.13 6.04 -6.89
N TYR A 64 -6.84 6.20 -6.59
CA TYR A 64 -6.17 7.51 -6.61
C TYR A 64 -6.03 8.07 -8.03
N THR A 65 -5.92 7.23 -9.05
CA THR A 65 -5.91 7.66 -10.45
C THR A 65 -7.26 8.26 -10.88
N LYS A 66 -8.38 7.79 -10.29
CA LYS A 66 -9.72 8.33 -10.58
C LYS A 66 -10.02 9.67 -9.89
N GLY A 67 -9.06 10.26 -9.16
CA GLY A 67 -9.18 11.61 -8.60
C GLY A 67 -10.05 11.72 -7.34
N LYS A 68 -10.23 10.63 -6.59
CA LYS A 68 -10.75 10.72 -5.21
C LYS A 68 -9.61 10.95 -4.21
#